data_AF-A0A1C5NDT9-F1
#
_entry.id   AF-A0A1C5NDT9-F1
#
_cell.length_a   1.000
_cell.length_b   1.000
_cell.length_c   1.000
_cell.angle_alpha   90.00
_cell.angle_beta   90.00
_cell.angle_gamma   90.00
#
_symmetry.space_group_name_H-M   'P 1'
#
loop_
_entity.id
_entity.type
_entity.pdbx_description
1 polymer ?
#
loop_
_entity_poly.entity_id
_entity_poly.type
_entity_poly.pdbx_seq_one_letter_code
_entity_poly.pdbx_strand_id
1 'polypeptide(L)'
;MKPTSFETAIRLQFDTLVKRVIDCTVKNYEKELDRRSRREVLFCELPEIKRNVLLLSYFEELSDQAIAELMDATRNGIYKRRQSALQLMRELLQEEE
;
A
#
# COMPACT_ATOMS: atom_id res chain seq x y z
N MET A 1 -28.92 -15.36 41.40
CA MET A 1 -28.03 -16.40 41.95
C MET A 1 -26.59 -16.06 41.57
N LYS A 2 -25.62 -16.30 42.45
CA LYS A 2 -24.21 -16.28 42.03
C LYS A 2 -23.98 -17.49 41.12
N PRO A 3 -23.24 -17.34 40.01
CA PRO A 3 -22.93 -18.46 39.14
C PRO A 3 -22.19 -19.55 39.91
N THR A 4 -22.43 -20.80 39.55
CA THR A 4 -21.75 -21.93 40.18
C THR A 4 -20.26 -21.91 39.81
N SER A 5 -19.41 -22.58 40.61
CA SER A 5 -17.98 -22.66 40.30
C SER A 5 -17.72 -23.30 38.93
N PHE A 6 -18.59 -24.24 38.53
CA PHE A 6 -18.56 -24.88 37.22
C PHE A 6 -18.92 -23.92 36.08
N GLU A 7 -20.01 -23.15 36.21
CA GLU A 7 -20.37 -22.12 35.23
C GLU A 7 -19.26 -21.07 35.09
N THR A 8 -18.62 -20.72 36.20
CA THR A 8 -17.48 -19.80 36.22
C THR A 8 -16.28 -20.40 35.47
N ALA A 9 -16.00 -21.69 35.65
CA ALA A 9 -14.94 -22.38 34.92
C ALA A 9 -15.19 -22.41 33.40
N ILE A 10 -16.44 -22.68 32.98
CA ILE A 10 -16.81 -22.66 31.55
C ILE A 10 -16.60 -21.27 30.96
N ARG A 11 -17.03 -20.20 31.65
CA ARG A 11 -16.85 -18.82 31.18
C ARG A 11 -15.38 -18.47 31.04
N LEU A 12 -14.56 -18.83 32.02
CA LEU A 12 -13.11 -18.58 31.98
C LEU A 12 -12.41 -19.32 30.83
N GLN A 13 -12.81 -20.57 30.55
CA GLN A 13 -12.27 -21.33 29.42
C GLN A 13 -12.62 -20.67 28.08
N PHE A 14 -13.88 -20.28 27.92
CA PHE A 14 -14.33 -19.55 26.73
C PHE A 14 -13.59 -18.22 26.56
N ASP A 15 -13.51 -17.41 27.62
CA ASP A 15 -12.81 -16.11 27.60
C ASP A 15 -11.33 -16.27 27.22
N THR A 16 -10.68 -17.33 27.70
CA THR A 16 -9.30 -17.66 27.35
C THR A 16 -9.16 -18.00 25.87
N LEU A 17 -10.08 -18.80 25.32
CA LEU A 17 -10.11 -19.15 23.89
C LEU A 17 -10.34 -17.91 23.02
N VAL A 18 -11.30 -17.06 23.38
CA VAL A 18 -11.60 -15.82 22.65
C VAL A 18 -10.40 -14.89 22.63
N LYS A 19 -9.75 -14.65 23.78
CA LYS A 19 -8.53 -13.84 23.85
C LYS A 19 -7.44 -14.39 22.94
N ARG A 20 -7.22 -15.70 22.96
CA ARG A 20 -6.21 -16.35 22.10
C ARG A 20 -6.51 -16.18 20.62
N VAL A 21 -7.77 -16.33 20.21
CA VAL A 21 -8.19 -16.11 18.81
C VAL A 21 -7.93 -14.67 18.41
N ILE A 22 -8.36 -13.70 19.21
CA ILE A 22 -8.15 -12.27 18.94
C ILE A 22 -6.65 -11.96 18.82
N ASP A 23 -5.83 -12.42 19.77
CA ASP A 23 -4.38 -12.20 19.74
C ASP A 23 -3.74 -12.80 18.48
N CYS A 24 -4.17 -13.99 18.07
CA CYS A 24 -3.71 -14.62 16.84
C CYS A 24 -4.14 -13.83 15.59
N THR A 25 -5.38 -13.33 15.56
CA THR A 25 -5.88 -12.51 14.46
C THR A 25 -5.11 -11.20 14.34
N VAL A 26 -4.87 -10.51 15.46
CA VAL A 26 -4.07 -9.28 15.51
C VAL A 26 -2.64 -9.55 15.02
N LYS A 27 -1.97 -10.59 15.55
CA LYS A 27 -0.62 -10.95 15.11
C LYS A 27 -0.55 -11.32 13.63
N ASN A 28 -1.57 -12.00 13.12
CA ASN A 28 -1.63 -12.34 11.70
C ASN A 28 -1.81 -11.09 10.83
N TYR A 29 -2.64 -10.14 11.27
CA TYR A 29 -2.81 -8.86 10.62
C TYR A 29 -1.53 -8.02 10.63
N GLU A 30 -0.86 -7.90 11.78
CA GLU A 30 0.42 -7.20 11.92
C GLU A 30 1.49 -7.80 11.00
N LYS A 31 1.59 -9.15 10.94
CA LYS A 31 2.50 -9.83 10.01
C LYS A 31 2.19 -9.53 8.55
N GLU A 32 0.93 -9.44 8.19
CA GLU A 32 0.53 -9.08 6.82
C GLU A 32 0.85 -7.61 6.53
N LEU A 33 0.65 -6.70 7.48
CA LEU A 33 1.10 -5.30 7.34
C LEU A 33 2.62 -5.21 7.16
N ASP A 34 3.40 -5.95 7.95
CA ASP A 34 4.86 -6.01 7.81
C ASP A 34 5.29 -6.61 6.46
N ARG A 35 4.53 -7.58 5.94
CA ARG A 35 4.82 -8.16 4.62
C ARG A 35 4.53 -7.17 3.51
N ARG A 36 3.46 -6.37 3.63
CA ARG A 36 3.11 -5.30 2.69
C ARG A 36 4.11 -4.17 2.75
N SER A 37 4.45 -3.67 3.93
CA SER A 37 5.38 -2.54 4.10
C SER A 37 6.78 -2.83 3.55
N ARG A 38 7.25 -4.09 3.61
CA ARG A 38 8.52 -4.52 2.97
C ARG A 38 8.47 -4.54 1.44
N ARG A 39 7.28 -4.59 0.84
CA ARG A 39 7.04 -4.61 -0.61
C ARG A 39 6.60 -3.26 -1.15
N GLU A 40 6.07 -2.40 -0.29
CA GLU A 40 5.67 -1.05 -0.64
C GLU A 40 6.92 -0.22 -0.92
N VAL A 41 7.10 0.13 -2.19
CA VAL A 41 8.06 1.16 -2.58
C VAL A 41 7.37 2.51 -2.49
N LEU A 42 7.91 3.40 -1.67
CA LEU A 42 7.35 4.74 -1.52
C LEU A 42 7.54 5.51 -2.84
N PHE A 43 6.49 6.18 -3.32
CA PHE A 43 6.57 7.08 -4.49
C PHE A 43 7.65 8.15 -4.38
N CYS A 44 8.18 8.42 -3.17
CA CYS A 44 9.28 9.34 -2.94
C CYS A 44 10.65 8.82 -3.41
N GLU A 45 10.80 7.53 -3.71
CA GLU A 45 12.03 6.97 -4.28
C GLU A 45 12.16 7.27 -5.79
N LEU A 46 11.07 7.65 -6.45
CA LEU A 46 11.09 8.06 -7.85
C LEU A 46 11.71 9.45 -8.00
N PRO A 47 12.51 9.69 -9.07
CA PRO A 47 12.98 11.02 -9.40
C PRO A 47 11.81 12.01 -9.50
N GLU A 48 11.94 13.18 -8.89
CA GLU A 48 10.86 14.17 -8.76
C GLU A 48 10.15 14.47 -10.08
N ILE A 49 10.89 14.66 -11.17
CA ILE A 49 10.33 14.94 -12.50
C ILE A 49 9.44 13.78 -12.98
N LYS A 50 9.88 12.53 -12.78
CA LYS A 50 9.14 11.33 -13.19
C LYS A 50 7.88 11.14 -12.33
N ARG A 51 8.03 11.35 -11.01
CA ARG A 51 6.93 11.31 -10.04
C ARG A 51 5.85 12.33 -10.37
N ASN A 52 6.23 13.58 -10.64
CA ASN A 52 5.28 14.65 -10.93
C ASN A 52 4.53 14.39 -12.24
N VAL A 53 5.20 13.87 -13.28
CA VAL A 53 4.54 13.47 -14.54
C VAL A 53 3.52 12.35 -14.30
N LEU A 54 3.82 11.36 -13.46
CA LEU A 54 2.87 10.30 -13.12
C LEU A 54 1.67 10.83 -12.32
N LEU A 55 1.92 11.67 -11.31
CA LEU A 55 0.87 12.29 -10.51
C LEU A 55 -0.10 13.06 -11.40
N LEU A 56 0.43 13.95 -12.24
CA LEU A 56 -0.37 14.76 -13.14
C LEU A 56 -1.12 13.91 -14.19
N SER A 57 -0.52 12.83 -14.68
CA SER A 57 -1.15 11.99 -15.72
C SER A 57 -2.22 11.04 -15.17
N TYR A 58 -2.06 10.52 -13.95
CA TYR A 58 -2.93 9.47 -13.39
C TYR A 58 -3.89 9.98 -12.32
N PHE A 59 -3.48 10.95 -11.49
CA PHE A 59 -4.32 11.48 -10.42
C PHE A 59 -5.12 12.70 -10.88
N GLU A 60 -4.51 13.57 -11.68
CA GLU A 60 -5.16 14.76 -12.24
C GLU A 60 -5.70 14.52 -13.66
N GLU A 61 -5.53 13.31 -14.21
CA GLU A 61 -5.95 12.90 -15.56
C GLU A 61 -5.51 13.85 -16.68
N LEU A 62 -4.42 14.59 -16.49
CA LEU A 62 -3.92 15.55 -17.47
C LEU A 62 -3.28 14.84 -18.66
N SER A 63 -3.56 15.39 -19.85
CA SER A 63 -2.90 14.92 -21.08
C SER A 63 -1.42 15.30 -21.12
N ASP A 64 -0.63 14.58 -21.91
CA ASP A 64 0.79 14.90 -22.13
C ASP A 64 1.01 16.33 -22.63
N GLN A 65 0.01 16.89 -23.31
CA GLN A 65 0.04 18.26 -23.82
C GLN A 65 -0.14 19.27 -22.68
N ALA A 66 -1.13 19.07 -21.81
CA ALA A 66 -1.37 19.94 -20.65
C ALA A 66 -0.20 19.89 -19.65
N ILE A 67 0.39 18.70 -19.44
CA ILE A 67 1.57 18.53 -18.60
C ILE A 67 2.81 19.20 -19.22
N ALA A 68 2.96 19.12 -20.54
CA ALA A 68 4.05 19.78 -21.27
C ALA A 68 4.00 21.29 -21.12
N GLU A 69 2.81 21.88 -21.23
CA GLU A 69 2.57 23.30 -21.00
C GLU A 69 2.85 23.70 -19.55
N LEU A 70 2.40 22.91 -18.58
CA LEU A 70 2.63 23.17 -17.16
C LEU A 70 4.11 23.10 -16.74
N MET A 71 4.87 22.18 -17.36
CA MET A 71 6.27 21.89 -17.00
C MET A 71 7.30 22.53 -17.93
N ASP A 72 6.88 23.44 -18.83
CA ASP A 72 7.70 24.06 -19.87
C ASP A 72 8.58 23.03 -20.62
N ALA A 73 7.94 21.97 -21.11
CA ALA A 73 8.58 20.84 -21.75
C ALA A 73 7.90 20.51 -23.07
N THR A 74 8.54 19.66 -23.88
CA THR A 74 7.88 19.14 -25.09
C THR A 74 6.94 17.99 -24.74
N ARG A 75 5.81 17.87 -25.45
CA ARG A 75 4.88 16.74 -25.34
C ARG A 75 5.60 15.38 -25.43
N ASN A 76 6.53 15.25 -26.38
CA ASN A 76 7.34 14.03 -26.52
C ASN A 76 8.28 13.79 -25.34
N GLY A 77 8.81 14.85 -24.73
CA GLY A 77 9.59 14.77 -23.49
C GLY A 77 8.76 14.24 -22.32
N ILE A 78 7.53 14.74 -22.16
CA ILE A 78 6.58 14.24 -21.15
C ILE A 78 6.22 12.78 -21.40
N TYR A 79 5.88 12.42 -22.65
CA TYR A 79 5.58 11.03 -23.01
C TYR A 79 6.73 10.09 -22.62
N LYS A 80 7.99 10.43 -22.97
CA LYS A 80 9.17 9.63 -22.62
C LYS A 80 9.37 9.54 -21.11
N ARG A 81 9.21 10.66 -20.38
CA ARG A 81 9.31 10.69 -18.91
C ARG A 81 8.26 9.80 -18.27
N ARG A 82 7.00 9.83 -18.75
CA ARG A 82 5.93 8.95 -18.27
C ARG A 82 6.26 7.47 -18.51
N GLN A 83 6.66 7.11 -19.73
CA GLN A 83 7.03 5.73 -20.06
C GLN A 83 8.19 5.23 -19.20
N SER A 84 9.23 6.04 -19.04
CA SER A 84 10.37 5.68 -18.18
C SER A 84 10.00 5.62 -16.70
N ALA A 85 9.06 6.44 -16.23
CA ALA A 85 8.57 6.41 -14.85
C ALA A 85 7.77 5.13 -14.58
N LEU A 86 6.88 4.73 -15.50
CA LEU A 86 6.12 3.49 -15.43
C LEU A 86 7.02 2.26 -15.45
N GLN A 87 8.03 2.25 -16.33
CA GLN A 87 9.00 1.17 -16.39
C GLN A 87 9.76 1.04 -15.07
N LEU A 88 10.22 2.15 -14.50
CA LEU A 88 10.90 2.16 -13.21
C LEU A 88 9.98 1.69 -12.08
N MET A 89 8.70 2.07 -12.09
CA MET A 89 7.72 1.56 -11.13
C MET A 89 7.54 0.05 -11.24
N ARG A 90 7.46 -0.52 -12.44
CA ARG A 90 7.37 -1.97 -12.64
C ARG A 90 8.59 -2.70 -12.10
N GLU A 91 9.78 -2.18 -12.35
CA GLU A 91 11.04 -2.73 -11.85
C GLU A 91 11.11 -2.68 -10.31
N LEU A 92 10.73 -1.55 -9.71
CA LEU A 92 10.71 -1.36 -8.26
C LEU A 92 9.65 -2.24 -7.58
N LEU A 93 8.50 -2.43 -8.22
CA LEU A 93 7.41 -3.24 -7.67
C LEU A 93 7.68 -4.75 -7.76
N GLN A 94 8.77 -5.19 -8.38
CA GLN A 94 9.11 -6.61 -8.58
C GLN A 94 7.84 -7.42 -8.90
N GLU A 95 7.24 -7.18 -10.07
CA GLU A 95 6.21 -8.09 -10.60
C GLU A 95 6.87 -9.47 -10.81
N GLU A 96 6.92 -10.29 -9.75
CA GLU A 96 7.00 -11.74 -9.87
C GLU A 96 5.64 -12.20 -10.42
N GLU A 97 5.64 -12.69 -11.66
CA GLU A 97 4.55 -13.49 -12.23
C GLU A 97 4.22 -14.72 -11.35
#